data_AF-A0A841BYE1-F1
#
_entry.id   AF-A0A841BYE1-F1
#
_cell.length_a   1.000
_cell.length_b   1.000
_cell.length_c   1.000
_cell.angle_alpha   90.00
_cell.angle_beta   90.00
_cell.angle_gamma   90.00
#
_symmetry.space_group_name_H-M   'P 1'
#
loop_
_entity.id
_entity.type
_entity.pdbx_description
1 polymer ?
#
loop_
_entity_poly.entity_id
_entity_poly.type
_entity_poly.pdbx_seq_one_letter_code
_entity_poly.pdbx_strand_id
1 'polypeptide(L)'
;MQYDLSTLTRATRDVFDAVHYLGQGNVHELMEQSGKARSTVDKAIKQLADARLIVPVDSDADAAEGVPTRWTMAEGVAESITFDTDTELAASDTAGDDEAGIGDDATEGQAPADDQPGITPEADADADADAVDSAEDESADDSDESPDDDHDGDDIDDTDEADEADDTGTDDDSDYEDDDEDEPAQGTARVTVVQPSRPGDRKVMAIKGVLAEFGDDGATLDEIVAESGIGHPTASRLLTAMEQADAARRLPGTPGRWIAGPTKASDVDPNPEPPRCPVCFQVVKGLAESPEAVAQIMPLIRPDGTLHVVAEDGTAHVVTLPKRMPTRTTGFATAGTVRRTDVTVNADGSQPFGKGDLERLTFETLKANPGRTMTPQDIATAISAQLGGRAVSSGAVRNNCGKLGSAGRILMVSESPWSFQFPTPAEDNGSAEQADDASDKADDATSQSGEVTGQTDASGVQS
;
A
#
# COMPACT_ATOMS: atom_id res chain seq x y z
N MET A 1 -38.34 -9.09 11.03
CA MET A 1 -37.68 -8.71 9.76
C MET A 1 -36.96 -9.97 9.28
N GLN A 2 -37.00 -10.29 7.99
CA GLN A 2 -36.14 -11.37 7.48
C GLN A 2 -34.70 -10.84 7.49
N TYR A 3 -33.81 -11.53 8.20
CA TYR A 3 -32.39 -11.21 8.19
C TYR A 3 -31.74 -11.90 7.01
N ASP A 4 -31.08 -11.12 6.16
CA ASP A 4 -30.39 -11.66 4.99
C ASP A 4 -29.04 -12.27 5.39
N LEU A 5 -29.05 -13.59 5.63
CA LEU A 5 -27.87 -14.38 5.99
C LEU A 5 -26.78 -14.35 4.91
N SER A 6 -27.07 -13.94 3.67
CA SER A 6 -26.06 -13.79 2.62
C SER A 6 -25.04 -12.68 2.93
N THR A 7 -25.45 -11.68 3.73
CA THR A 7 -24.59 -10.56 4.18
C THR A 7 -23.54 -10.96 5.22
N LEU A 8 -23.68 -12.13 5.86
CA LEU A 8 -22.71 -12.65 6.82
C LEU A 8 -21.50 -13.25 6.10
N THR A 9 -20.30 -13.06 6.65
CA THR A 9 -19.09 -13.74 6.15
C THR A 9 -19.19 -15.25 6.35
N ARG A 10 -18.39 -16.04 5.62
CA ARG A 10 -18.46 -17.50 5.69
C ARG A 10 -18.15 -18.00 7.10
N ALA A 11 -17.10 -17.51 7.75
CA ALA A 11 -16.80 -17.93 9.12
C ALA A 11 -17.88 -17.49 10.12
N THR A 12 -18.58 -16.38 9.86
CA THR A 12 -19.69 -15.93 10.71
C THR A 12 -20.92 -16.84 10.55
N ARG A 13 -21.17 -17.36 9.34
CA ARG A 13 -22.18 -18.41 9.10
C ARG A 13 -21.79 -19.75 9.74
N ASP A 14 -20.55 -20.20 9.58
CA ASP A 14 -20.06 -21.45 10.19
C ASP A 14 -20.23 -21.43 11.74
N VAL A 15 -20.04 -20.27 12.38
CA VAL A 15 -20.28 -20.08 13.83
C VAL A 15 -21.77 -19.97 14.16
N PHE A 16 -22.58 -19.36 13.30
CA PHE A 16 -24.04 -19.29 13.47
C PHE A 16 -24.69 -20.69 13.40
N ASP A 17 -24.28 -21.49 12.42
CA ASP A 17 -24.72 -22.88 12.26
C ASP A 17 -24.26 -23.74 13.46
N ALA A 18 -23.08 -23.46 14.03
CA ALA A 18 -22.62 -24.10 15.27
C ALA A 18 -23.49 -23.73 16.49
N VAL A 19 -23.89 -22.45 16.65
CA VAL A 19 -24.85 -22.03 17.71
C VAL A 19 -26.20 -22.72 17.51
N HIS A 20 -26.69 -22.76 16.27
CA HIS A 20 -27.96 -23.40 15.92
C HIS A 20 -27.94 -24.91 16.21
N TYR A 21 -26.88 -25.62 15.81
CA TYR A 21 -26.73 -27.06 16.02
C TYR A 21 -26.61 -27.45 17.51
N LEU A 22 -25.85 -26.67 18.29
CA LEU A 22 -25.71 -26.93 19.74
C LEU A 22 -26.92 -26.44 20.55
N GLY A 23 -27.75 -25.55 19.99
CA GLY A 23 -28.82 -24.81 20.67
C GLY A 23 -28.30 -23.74 21.65
N GLN A 24 -27.23 -24.04 22.38
CA GLN A 24 -26.46 -23.11 23.19
C GLN A 24 -24.99 -23.55 23.27
N GLY A 25 -24.03 -22.62 23.22
CA GLY A 25 -22.61 -22.93 23.28
C GLY A 25 -21.76 -21.80 23.86
N ASN A 26 -20.69 -22.15 24.58
CA ASN A 26 -19.62 -21.23 24.93
C ASN A 26 -18.58 -21.13 23.80
N VAL A 27 -17.67 -20.16 23.87
CA VAL A 27 -16.65 -19.89 22.83
C VAL A 27 -15.83 -21.13 22.45
N HIS A 28 -15.53 -22.04 23.39
CA HIS A 28 -14.75 -23.25 23.11
C HIS A 28 -15.58 -24.31 22.37
N GLU A 29 -16.83 -24.54 22.79
CA GLU A 29 -17.78 -25.43 22.11
C GLU A 29 -18.04 -24.97 20.67
N LEU A 30 -18.19 -23.66 20.46
CA LEU A 30 -18.36 -23.06 19.13
C LEU A 30 -17.10 -23.13 18.26
N MET A 31 -15.91 -23.02 18.86
CA MET A 31 -14.62 -23.19 18.18
C MET A 31 -14.41 -24.63 17.70
N GLU A 32 -14.76 -25.61 18.52
CA GLU A 32 -14.70 -27.03 18.14
C GLU A 32 -15.72 -27.37 17.04
N GLN A 33 -16.97 -26.94 17.20
CA GLN A 33 -18.06 -27.25 16.27
C GLN A 33 -17.93 -26.53 14.90
N SER A 34 -17.43 -25.29 14.87
CA SER A 34 -17.21 -24.54 13.60
C SER A 34 -15.85 -24.82 12.95
N GLY A 35 -14.91 -25.44 13.68
CA GLY A 35 -13.52 -25.63 13.24
C GLY A 35 -12.71 -24.34 13.07
N LYS A 36 -13.23 -23.17 13.47
CA LYS A 36 -12.57 -21.86 13.32
C LYS A 36 -11.64 -21.55 14.48
N ALA A 37 -10.67 -20.66 14.25
CA ALA A 37 -9.81 -20.17 15.31
C ALA A 37 -10.59 -19.28 16.31
N ARG A 38 -10.25 -19.35 17.61
CA ARG A 38 -10.90 -18.57 18.68
C ARG A 38 -11.11 -17.09 18.33
N SER A 39 -10.11 -16.40 17.78
CA SER A 39 -10.23 -14.98 17.41
C SER A 39 -11.28 -14.71 16.33
N THR A 40 -11.51 -15.67 15.45
CA THR A 40 -12.56 -15.62 14.42
C THR A 40 -13.93 -15.89 15.05
N VAL A 41 -14.02 -16.84 15.98
CA VAL A 41 -15.23 -17.14 16.76
C VAL A 41 -15.66 -15.94 17.62
N ASP A 42 -14.74 -15.34 18.37
CA ASP A 42 -15.01 -14.13 19.19
C ASP A 42 -15.52 -12.96 18.32
N LYS A 43 -14.95 -12.77 17.11
CA LYS A 43 -15.39 -11.76 16.14
C LYS A 43 -16.77 -12.07 15.55
N ALA A 44 -17.03 -13.33 15.18
CA ALA A 44 -18.30 -13.80 14.65
C ALA A 44 -19.42 -13.67 15.70
N ILE A 45 -19.17 -14.10 16.95
CA ILE A 45 -20.08 -13.91 18.08
C ILE A 45 -20.45 -12.45 18.23
N LYS A 46 -19.46 -11.53 18.23
CA LYS A 46 -19.73 -10.10 18.29
C LYS A 46 -20.63 -9.64 17.13
N GLN A 47 -20.31 -10.01 15.88
CA GLN A 47 -21.10 -9.61 14.72
C GLN A 47 -22.55 -10.14 14.77
N LEU A 48 -22.73 -11.39 15.21
CA LEU A 48 -24.06 -12.01 15.38
C LEU A 48 -24.85 -11.36 16.53
N ALA A 49 -24.18 -10.98 17.63
CA ALA A 49 -24.80 -10.30 18.76
C ALA A 49 -25.19 -8.84 18.40
N ASP A 50 -24.30 -8.11 17.71
CA ASP A 50 -24.57 -6.76 17.19
C ASP A 50 -25.76 -6.77 16.20
N ALA A 51 -25.87 -7.83 15.38
CA ALA A 51 -27.02 -8.08 14.50
C ALA A 51 -28.30 -8.58 15.22
N ARG A 52 -28.21 -8.88 16.53
CA ARG A 52 -29.26 -9.49 17.36
C ARG A 52 -29.74 -10.87 16.89
N LEU A 53 -28.86 -11.63 16.24
CA LEU A 53 -29.11 -13.00 15.80
C LEU A 53 -28.88 -14.02 16.92
N ILE A 54 -27.97 -13.71 17.86
CA ILE A 54 -27.71 -14.50 19.07
C ILE A 54 -27.79 -13.61 20.31
N VAL A 55 -28.06 -14.21 21.47
CA VAL A 55 -28.09 -13.56 22.78
C VAL A 55 -27.27 -14.36 23.80
N PRO A 56 -26.65 -13.70 24.81
CA PRO A 56 -26.06 -14.41 25.94
C PRO A 56 -27.18 -15.06 26.77
N VAL A 57 -27.01 -16.34 27.12
CA VAL A 57 -27.95 -17.10 27.96
C VAL A 57 -27.86 -16.64 29.41
N ASP A 58 -26.64 -16.48 29.90
CA ASP A 58 -26.31 -16.20 31.29
C ASP A 58 -25.76 -14.77 31.42
N SER A 59 -26.59 -13.75 31.16
CA SER A 59 -26.18 -12.34 31.30
C SER A 59 -25.81 -11.93 32.73
N ASP A 60 -26.29 -12.70 33.71
CA ASP A 60 -26.03 -12.51 35.14
C ASP A 60 -24.81 -13.33 35.64
N ALA A 61 -24.13 -14.08 34.76
CA ALA A 61 -22.91 -14.79 35.12
C ALA A 61 -21.77 -13.79 35.37
N ASP A 62 -21.33 -13.71 36.63
CA ASP A 62 -20.21 -12.84 37.01
C ASP A 62 -18.92 -13.32 36.33
N ALA A 63 -18.31 -12.42 35.55
CA ALA A 63 -17.01 -12.66 34.91
C ALA A 63 -15.91 -13.01 35.92
N ALA A 64 -16.04 -12.60 37.19
CA ALA A 64 -15.13 -12.96 38.27
C ALA A 64 -15.24 -14.43 38.72
N GLU A 65 -16.37 -15.11 38.51
CA GLU A 65 -16.50 -16.55 38.77
C GLU A 65 -15.87 -17.42 37.68
N GLY A 66 -15.43 -16.82 36.57
CA GLY A 66 -14.70 -17.50 35.49
C GLY A 66 -15.56 -18.45 34.64
N VAL A 67 -16.89 -18.42 34.78
CA VAL A 67 -17.82 -19.16 33.93
C VAL A 67 -17.88 -18.47 32.56
N PRO A 68 -17.50 -19.13 31.45
CA PRO A 68 -17.51 -18.50 30.14
C PRO A 68 -18.95 -18.29 29.64
N THR A 69 -19.24 -17.08 29.17
CA THR A 69 -20.56 -16.70 28.62
C THR A 69 -21.02 -17.69 27.55
N ARG A 70 -22.23 -18.22 27.73
CA ARG A 70 -22.90 -19.11 26.77
C ARG A 70 -23.82 -18.29 25.87
N TRP A 71 -23.88 -18.66 24.59
CA TRP A 71 -24.64 -17.97 23.56
C TRP A 71 -25.72 -18.90 22.99
N THR A 72 -26.91 -18.36 22.73
CA THR A 72 -28.01 -19.07 22.08
C THR A 72 -28.63 -18.20 20.98
N MET A 73 -29.46 -18.79 20.13
CA MET A 73 -30.21 -18.07 19.08
C MET A 73 -31.20 -17.09 19.72
N ALA A 74 -31.34 -15.89 19.15
CA ALA A 74 -32.34 -14.93 19.62
C ALA A 74 -33.77 -15.46 19.39
N GLU A 75 -34.68 -15.15 20.31
CA GLU A 75 -36.09 -15.57 20.23
C GLU A 75 -36.74 -15.04 18.94
N GLY A 76 -37.43 -15.93 18.21
CA GLY A 76 -38.01 -15.65 16.88
C GLY A 76 -37.04 -15.80 15.69
N VAL A 77 -35.72 -15.83 15.90
CA VAL A 77 -34.76 -16.16 14.82
C VAL A 77 -34.87 -17.65 14.47
N ALA A 78 -34.85 -18.52 15.48
CA ALA A 78 -34.96 -19.97 15.31
C ALA A 78 -36.25 -20.43 14.58
N GLU A 79 -37.36 -19.72 14.75
CA GLU A 79 -38.62 -20.01 14.04
C GLU A 79 -38.63 -19.51 12.59
N SER A 80 -37.79 -18.51 12.27
CA SER A 80 -37.72 -17.89 10.94
C SER A 80 -36.78 -18.61 9.96
N ILE A 81 -35.86 -19.43 10.47
CA ILE A 81 -34.93 -20.22 9.66
C ILE A 81 -35.58 -21.57 9.35
N THR A 82 -36.57 -21.55 8.48
CA THR A 82 -36.94 -22.75 7.72
C THR A 82 -35.83 -23.00 6.69
N PHE A 83 -34.82 -23.79 7.05
CA PHE A 83 -33.89 -24.32 6.06
C PHE A 83 -34.70 -25.13 5.03
N ASP A 84 -34.62 -24.76 3.75
CA ASP A 84 -35.19 -25.50 2.60
C ASP A 84 -34.39 -26.80 2.30
N THR A 85 -34.10 -27.58 3.36
CA THR A 85 -33.36 -28.85 3.30
C THR A 85 -34.09 -29.94 2.51
N ASP A 86 -35.37 -29.74 2.18
CA ASP A 86 -36.22 -30.69 1.45
C ASP A 86 -36.00 -30.70 -0.08
N THR A 87 -35.07 -29.89 -0.61
CA THR A 87 -34.99 -29.65 -2.06
C THR A 87 -34.25 -30.73 -2.88
N GLU A 88 -33.28 -31.48 -2.33
CA GLU A 88 -32.51 -32.50 -3.09
C GLU A 88 -32.17 -33.80 -2.32
N LEU A 89 -33.17 -34.45 -1.70
CA LEU A 89 -33.07 -35.87 -1.29
C LEU A 89 -34.13 -36.77 -1.97
N ALA A 90 -34.61 -36.35 -3.14
CA ALA A 90 -35.52 -37.12 -3.98
C ALA A 90 -34.80 -38.24 -4.77
N ALA A 91 -34.56 -39.36 -4.08
CA ALA A 91 -34.52 -40.71 -4.60
C ALA A 91 -33.99 -40.93 -6.04
N SER A 92 -32.68 -41.15 -6.18
CA SER A 92 -32.12 -41.93 -7.29
C SER A 92 -31.82 -43.37 -6.85
N ASP A 93 -32.82 -44.04 -6.28
CA ASP A 93 -32.74 -45.45 -5.89
C ASP A 93 -33.51 -46.29 -6.92
N THR A 94 -32.81 -46.76 -7.95
CA THR A 94 -33.39 -47.62 -9.01
C THR A 94 -32.36 -48.64 -9.50
N ALA A 95 -32.38 -49.79 -8.80
CA ALA A 95 -32.23 -51.17 -9.28
C ALA A 95 -31.25 -51.53 -10.43
N GLY A 96 -30.39 -52.52 -10.17
CA GLY A 96 -29.55 -53.25 -11.13
C GLY A 96 -28.21 -53.61 -10.46
N ASP A 97 -28.04 -54.72 -9.76
CA ASP A 97 -28.12 -56.12 -10.22
C ASP A 97 -27.03 -56.45 -11.27
N ASP A 98 -25.84 -56.85 -10.81
CA ASP A 98 -25.26 -58.18 -11.11
C ASP A 98 -23.91 -58.36 -10.37
N GLU A 99 -23.71 -59.53 -9.75
CA GLU A 99 -22.47 -59.93 -9.06
C GLU A 99 -21.68 -60.97 -9.89
N ALA A 100 -20.35 -60.99 -9.71
CA ALA A 100 -19.39 -61.97 -10.22
C ALA A 100 -19.14 -62.07 -11.76
N GLY A 101 -17.92 -61.74 -12.18
CA GLY A 101 -17.42 -62.00 -13.54
C GLY A 101 -15.89 -61.86 -13.69
N ILE A 102 -15.16 -62.96 -13.50
CA ILE A 102 -13.69 -63.08 -13.65
C ILE A 102 -13.25 -62.76 -15.10
N GLY A 103 -12.15 -62.01 -15.28
CA GLY A 103 -11.51 -61.87 -16.60
C GLY A 103 -10.21 -61.06 -16.61
N ASP A 104 -9.07 -61.72 -16.43
CA ASP A 104 -7.81 -61.31 -17.10
C ASP A 104 -8.02 -61.36 -18.63
N ASP A 105 -7.56 -60.35 -19.37
CA ASP A 105 -6.51 -60.47 -20.40
C ASP A 105 -6.18 -59.08 -21.01
N ALA A 106 -5.03 -58.96 -21.65
CA ALA A 106 -4.59 -57.77 -22.37
C ALA A 106 -5.35 -57.55 -23.68
N THR A 107 -5.24 -56.35 -24.28
CA THR A 107 -4.81 -56.15 -25.68
C THR A 107 -4.53 -54.65 -25.94
N GLU A 108 -3.58 -54.39 -26.85
CA GLU A 108 -3.14 -53.06 -27.28
C GLU A 108 -4.16 -52.33 -28.18
N GLY A 109 -4.19 -50.99 -28.06
CA GLY A 109 -4.24 -50.06 -29.19
C GLY A 109 -5.50 -49.94 -30.07
N GLN A 110 -6.10 -48.75 -30.07
CA GLN A 110 -6.50 -48.08 -31.32
C GLN A 110 -6.68 -46.56 -31.10
N ALA A 111 -6.14 -45.74 -32.00
CA ALA A 111 -6.60 -44.36 -32.22
C ALA A 111 -7.51 -44.35 -33.47
N PRO A 112 -8.56 -43.51 -33.46
CA PRO A 112 -8.65 -42.39 -34.42
C PRO A 112 -8.97 -41.07 -33.67
N ALA A 113 -8.47 -39.89 -34.06
CA ALA A 113 -8.54 -39.19 -35.34
C ALA A 113 -9.92 -38.55 -35.61
N ASP A 114 -9.89 -37.21 -35.74
CA ASP A 114 -10.83 -36.29 -36.38
C ASP A 114 -12.35 -36.48 -36.23
N ASP A 115 -13.02 -35.51 -35.58
CA ASP A 115 -14.10 -34.80 -36.27
C ASP A 115 -14.31 -33.37 -35.72
N GLN A 116 -14.29 -32.38 -36.62
CA GLN A 116 -14.65 -30.98 -36.39
C GLN A 116 -15.90 -30.70 -37.23
N PRO A 117 -16.93 -30.08 -36.66
CA PRO A 117 -17.23 -28.69 -37.05
C PRO A 117 -17.62 -27.84 -35.82
N GLY A 118 -17.43 -26.53 -35.79
CA GLY A 118 -17.51 -25.59 -36.91
C GLY A 118 -18.82 -24.81 -36.82
N ILE A 119 -18.90 -23.88 -35.86
CA ILE A 119 -19.99 -22.90 -35.75
C ILE A 119 -19.36 -21.50 -35.72
N THR A 120 -19.98 -20.60 -36.48
CA THR A 120 -19.52 -19.25 -36.83
C THR A 120 -19.82 -18.19 -35.75
N PRO A 121 -19.11 -17.05 -35.75
CA PRO A 121 -19.44 -15.91 -34.90
C PRO A 121 -20.54 -15.04 -35.52
N GLU A 122 -21.53 -14.66 -34.71
CA GLU A 122 -22.39 -13.49 -34.90
C GLU A 122 -22.23 -12.66 -33.61
N ALA A 123 -21.65 -11.45 -33.63
CA ALA A 123 -22.08 -10.21 -34.29
C ALA A 123 -23.01 -9.36 -33.38
N ASP A 124 -22.53 -8.16 -33.10
CA ASP A 124 -23.26 -6.91 -32.87
C ASP A 124 -24.32 -6.84 -31.77
N ALA A 125 -23.96 -6.18 -30.66
CA ALA A 125 -24.88 -5.45 -29.81
C ALA A 125 -24.18 -4.24 -29.17
N ASP A 126 -24.01 -3.17 -29.95
CA ASP A 126 -23.71 -1.84 -29.42
C ASP A 126 -24.82 -1.42 -28.44
N ALA A 127 -24.41 -0.91 -27.27
CA ALA A 127 -25.31 -0.26 -26.33
C ALA A 127 -24.59 0.92 -25.66
N ASP A 128 -24.52 2.04 -26.38
CA ASP A 128 -24.37 3.37 -25.78
C ASP A 128 -25.40 3.55 -24.66
N ALA A 129 -24.93 4.04 -23.51
CA ALA A 129 -25.80 4.60 -22.47
C ALA A 129 -25.10 5.82 -21.86
N ASP A 130 -25.61 6.99 -22.22
CA ASP A 130 -25.06 8.29 -21.86
C ASP A 130 -24.92 8.54 -20.35
N ALA A 131 -23.97 9.45 -20.10
CA ALA A 131 -23.79 10.23 -18.89
C ALA A 131 -25.07 10.59 -18.11
N VAL A 132 -24.97 10.46 -16.78
CA VAL A 132 -25.58 11.44 -15.87
C VAL A 132 -24.50 12.04 -14.97
N ASP A 133 -24.21 13.30 -15.26
CA ASP A 133 -23.53 14.22 -14.35
C ASP A 133 -24.43 14.47 -13.13
N SER A 134 -23.86 14.51 -11.93
CA SER A 134 -24.58 14.80 -10.68
C SER A 134 -23.59 15.34 -9.65
N ALA A 135 -23.25 16.62 -9.83
CA ALA A 135 -22.56 17.42 -8.84
C ALA A 135 -23.56 18.10 -7.91
N GLU A 136 -23.63 17.62 -6.68
CA GLU A 136 -24.21 18.28 -5.49
C GLU A 136 -23.16 17.99 -4.39
N ASP A 137 -22.37 18.92 -3.86
CA ASP A 137 -22.65 20.28 -3.34
C ASP A 137 -23.74 20.35 -2.29
N GLU A 138 -23.45 19.79 -1.11
CA GLU A 138 -24.07 20.17 0.15
C GLU A 138 -22.95 20.46 1.17
N SER A 139 -22.87 21.71 1.61
CA SER A 139 -21.91 22.18 2.62
C SER A 139 -22.57 22.29 4.00
N ALA A 140 -22.09 21.50 4.96
CA ALA A 140 -22.26 21.70 6.41
C ALA A 140 -20.96 21.16 7.05
N ASP A 141 -20.17 21.89 7.83
CA ASP A 141 -20.49 22.85 8.90
C ASP A 141 -21.49 22.27 9.92
N ASP A 142 -20.98 21.30 10.69
CA ASP A 142 -21.42 21.12 12.06
C ASP A 142 -20.18 21.16 12.97
N SER A 143 -20.23 22.09 13.92
CA SER A 143 -19.30 22.18 15.03
C SER A 143 -19.81 21.27 16.13
N ASP A 144 -18.97 20.42 16.71
CA ASP A 144 -19.31 19.79 17.99
C ASP A 144 -18.12 19.82 18.95
N GLU A 145 -18.41 20.30 20.16
CA GLU A 145 -17.47 20.51 21.23
C GLU A 145 -17.20 19.18 21.94
N SER A 146 -15.94 18.73 21.95
CA SER A 146 -15.51 17.71 22.91
C SER A 146 -15.16 18.42 24.23
N PRO A 147 -15.89 18.19 25.33
CA PRO A 147 -15.60 18.81 26.62
C PRO A 147 -14.30 18.28 27.21
N ASP A 148 -13.62 19.13 27.97
CA ASP A 148 -12.47 18.75 28.80
C ASP A 148 -12.92 17.77 29.90
N ASP A 149 -12.42 16.53 29.86
CA ASP A 149 -12.54 15.57 30.96
C ASP A 149 -11.36 15.76 31.93
N ASP A 150 -11.56 16.64 32.92
CA ASP A 150 -10.70 16.75 34.08
C ASP A 150 -10.79 15.44 34.91
N HIS A 151 -9.66 14.76 35.09
CA HIS A 151 -9.52 13.69 36.08
C HIS A 151 -8.34 13.98 37.03
N ASP A 152 -8.62 14.85 38.00
CA ASP A 152 -8.00 14.77 39.32
C ASP A 152 -8.37 13.42 39.96
N GLY A 153 -7.41 12.71 40.57
CA GLY A 153 -7.68 11.40 41.17
C GLY A 153 -6.47 10.68 41.77
N ASP A 154 -6.10 11.12 42.98
CA ASP A 154 -5.54 10.34 44.08
C ASP A 154 -4.15 9.66 43.96
N ASP A 155 -3.22 10.31 44.67
CA ASP A 155 -2.35 9.71 45.70
C ASP A 155 -2.42 8.17 45.88
N ILE A 156 -1.31 7.50 45.55
CA ILE A 156 -0.81 6.38 46.36
C ILE A 156 0.67 6.64 46.66
N ASP A 157 0.89 7.37 47.75
CA ASP A 157 2.15 7.39 48.48
C ASP A 157 2.18 6.12 49.34
N ASP A 158 3.06 5.16 49.04
CA ASP A 158 3.40 4.13 50.03
C ASP A 158 4.83 3.59 49.86
N THR A 159 5.67 4.09 50.78
CA THR A 159 6.76 3.43 51.50
C THR A 159 7.91 2.71 50.77
N ASP A 160 9.10 3.28 51.01
CA ASP A 160 10.38 2.63 51.29
C ASP A 160 10.35 1.10 51.55
N GLU A 161 11.34 0.38 50.99
CA GLU A 161 12.39 -0.22 51.83
C GLU A 161 13.75 -0.16 51.11
N ALA A 162 14.82 -0.07 51.91
CA ALA A 162 16.19 0.05 51.46
C ALA A 162 16.99 -1.22 51.81
N ASP A 163 17.86 -1.65 50.90
CA ASP A 163 19.10 -2.40 51.17
C ASP A 163 19.96 -2.21 49.89
N GLU A 164 21.08 -1.49 49.90
CA GLU A 164 22.37 -1.73 50.56
C GLU A 164 23.32 -2.67 49.78
N ALA A 165 24.61 -2.33 49.86
CA ALA A 165 25.79 -3.11 49.47
C ALA A 165 26.04 -3.47 47.97
N ASP A 166 26.91 -2.66 47.35
CA ASP A 166 28.31 -3.05 47.08
C ASP A 166 28.57 -4.40 46.35
N ASP A 167 28.97 -4.33 45.08
CA ASP A 167 29.96 -5.26 44.54
C ASP A 167 30.97 -4.52 43.65
N THR A 168 32.23 -4.96 43.70
CA THR A 168 33.40 -4.23 43.20
C THR A 168 34.30 -5.10 42.32
N GLY A 169 34.89 -4.48 41.31
CA GLY A 169 35.82 -5.11 40.38
C GLY A 169 35.18 -5.55 39.06
N THR A 170 35.94 -5.74 37.99
CA THR A 170 37.41 -5.71 37.88
C THR A 170 37.81 -5.11 36.53
N ASP A 171 38.93 -4.40 36.51
CA ASP A 171 39.58 -3.92 35.29
C ASP A 171 39.97 -5.10 34.36
N ASP A 172 39.82 -4.94 33.05
CA ASP A 172 40.50 -5.82 32.08
C ASP A 172 41.02 -4.99 30.90
N ASP A 173 42.23 -4.44 31.10
CA ASP A 173 43.04 -3.88 30.05
C ASP A 173 43.44 -4.99 29.07
N SER A 174 43.14 -4.83 27.78
CA SER A 174 43.80 -5.60 26.72
C SER A 174 44.29 -4.68 25.61
N ASP A 175 45.46 -4.10 25.86
CA ASP A 175 46.32 -3.52 24.84
C ASP A 175 46.63 -4.57 23.77
N TYR A 176 46.29 -4.27 22.52
CA TYR A 176 46.84 -4.94 21.34
C TYR A 176 47.28 -3.88 20.33
N GLU A 177 48.53 -3.41 20.51
CA GLU A 177 49.36 -2.86 19.44
C GLU A 177 49.48 -3.94 18.34
N ASP A 178 49.12 -3.61 17.10
CA ASP A 178 50.01 -3.07 16.06
C ASP A 178 50.83 -4.17 15.37
N ASP A 179 50.46 -4.48 14.12
CA ASP A 179 51.39 -5.04 13.12
C ASP A 179 50.86 -4.69 11.71
N ASP A 180 51.72 -4.08 10.90
CA ASP A 180 51.46 -3.65 9.52
C ASP A 180 51.36 -4.87 8.56
N GLU A 181 50.67 -4.71 7.43
CA GLU A 181 51.25 -5.01 6.10
C GLU A 181 50.35 -4.56 4.92
N ASP A 182 50.91 -3.75 4.02
CA ASP A 182 50.37 -3.41 2.70
C ASP A 182 50.36 -4.62 1.75
N GLU A 183 49.28 -4.87 0.99
CA GLU A 183 49.29 -5.36 -0.41
C GLU A 183 47.86 -5.35 -1.03
N PRO A 184 47.71 -5.42 -2.38
CA PRO A 184 46.71 -4.60 -3.06
C PRO A 184 45.39 -5.26 -3.46
N ALA A 185 44.37 -4.40 -3.50
CA ALA A 185 43.18 -4.43 -4.35
C ALA A 185 42.98 -5.65 -5.29
N GLN A 186 42.35 -6.70 -4.76
CA GLN A 186 41.66 -7.72 -5.56
C GLN A 186 40.17 -7.75 -5.22
N GLY A 187 39.35 -8.07 -6.21
CA GLY A 187 37.92 -7.75 -6.22
C GLY A 187 37.16 -8.30 -5.02
N THR A 188 36.47 -7.42 -4.29
CA THR A 188 35.56 -7.78 -3.20
C THR A 188 34.36 -8.56 -3.74
N ALA A 189 34.52 -9.88 -3.82
CA ALA A 189 33.42 -10.82 -3.99
C ALA A 189 32.42 -10.54 -2.87
N ARG A 190 31.29 -9.93 -3.23
CA ARG A 190 30.21 -9.65 -2.28
C ARG A 190 29.70 -10.97 -1.72
N VAL A 191 30.11 -11.28 -0.51
CA VAL A 191 29.46 -12.29 0.32
C VAL A 191 28.02 -11.84 0.52
N THR A 192 27.11 -12.37 -0.30
CA THR A 192 25.68 -12.24 -0.06
C THR A 192 25.38 -13.01 1.22
N VAL A 193 25.38 -12.30 2.34
CA VAL A 193 24.89 -12.82 3.62
C VAL A 193 23.42 -13.18 3.41
N VAL A 194 23.16 -14.46 3.16
CA VAL A 194 21.82 -15.03 3.17
C VAL A 194 21.32 -14.85 4.59
N GLN A 195 20.45 -13.86 4.82
CA GLN A 195 19.79 -13.74 6.12
C GLN A 195 19.08 -15.07 6.38
N PRO A 196 19.23 -15.68 7.57
CA PRO A 196 18.49 -16.88 7.91
C PRO A 196 17.01 -16.57 7.76
N SER A 197 16.28 -17.43 7.05
CA SER A 197 14.86 -17.24 6.73
C SER A 197 14.11 -16.90 8.01
N ARG A 198 13.62 -15.65 8.09
CA ARG A 198 12.87 -15.20 9.25
C ARG A 198 11.62 -16.08 9.38
N PRO A 199 11.14 -16.36 10.60
CA PRO A 199 9.84 -17.00 10.78
C PRO A 199 8.81 -16.27 9.92
N GLY A 200 8.12 -17.01 9.03
CA GLY A 200 7.26 -16.42 8.00
C GLY A 200 6.29 -15.42 8.58
N ASP A 201 6.05 -14.30 7.88
CA ASP A 201 5.20 -13.23 8.41
C ASP A 201 3.82 -13.81 8.75
N ARG A 202 3.42 -13.65 10.02
CA ARG A 202 2.15 -14.14 10.55
C ARG A 202 0.96 -13.68 9.71
N LYS A 203 1.06 -12.51 9.06
CA LYS A 203 0.04 -11.98 8.14
C LYS A 203 0.01 -12.74 6.82
N VAL A 204 1.15 -13.11 6.25
CA VAL A 204 1.22 -13.94 5.04
C VAL A 204 0.68 -15.34 5.33
N MET A 205 1.00 -15.91 6.50
CA MET A 205 0.42 -17.19 6.92
C MET A 205 -1.10 -17.10 7.11
N ALA A 206 -1.62 -16.02 7.69
CA ALA A 206 -3.06 -15.79 7.82
C ALA A 206 -3.77 -15.66 6.46
N ILE A 207 -3.23 -14.85 5.53
CA ILE A 207 -3.77 -14.72 4.17
C ILE A 207 -3.74 -16.07 3.45
N LYS A 208 -2.63 -16.83 3.54
CA LYS A 208 -2.54 -18.14 2.90
C LYS A 208 -3.52 -19.16 3.50
N GLY A 209 -3.79 -19.08 4.80
CA GLY A 209 -4.84 -19.88 5.46
C GLY A 209 -6.21 -19.59 4.86
N VAL A 210 -6.60 -18.32 4.76
CA VAL A 210 -7.86 -17.91 4.12
C VAL A 210 -7.92 -18.39 2.67
N LEU A 211 -6.87 -18.18 1.87
CA LEU A 211 -6.83 -18.64 0.48
C LEU A 211 -7.00 -20.17 0.33
N ALA A 212 -6.56 -20.95 1.33
CA ALA A 212 -6.76 -22.40 1.33
C ALA A 212 -8.21 -22.82 1.70
N GLU A 213 -8.92 -22.04 2.53
CA GLU A 213 -10.34 -22.29 2.86
C GLU A 213 -11.30 -22.02 1.68
N PHE A 214 -10.90 -21.16 0.74
CA PHE A 214 -11.64 -20.87 -0.50
C PHE A 214 -11.26 -21.79 -1.67
N GLY A 215 -10.26 -22.66 -1.51
CA GLY A 215 -9.90 -23.67 -2.52
C GLY A 215 -9.59 -23.10 -3.90
N ASP A 216 -10.13 -23.75 -4.93
CA ASP A 216 -9.95 -23.37 -6.35
C ASP A 216 -10.92 -22.27 -6.81
N ASP A 217 -12.02 -22.02 -6.09
CA ASP A 217 -12.95 -20.90 -6.38
C ASP A 217 -12.30 -19.54 -6.11
N GLY A 218 -11.45 -19.49 -5.08
CA GLY A 218 -10.66 -18.33 -4.68
C GLY A 218 -11.44 -17.23 -3.98
N ALA A 219 -10.72 -16.38 -3.25
CA ALA A 219 -11.27 -15.29 -2.47
C ALA A 219 -11.02 -13.93 -3.15
N THR A 220 -12.02 -13.05 -3.13
CA THR A 220 -11.85 -11.62 -3.44
C THR A 220 -11.02 -10.92 -2.36
N LEU A 221 -10.49 -9.74 -2.68
CA LEU A 221 -9.70 -8.96 -1.73
C LEU A 221 -10.49 -8.60 -0.46
N ASP A 222 -11.78 -8.27 -0.59
CA ASP A 222 -12.63 -7.92 0.55
C ASP A 222 -12.95 -9.14 1.43
N GLU A 223 -13.20 -10.32 0.86
CA GLU A 223 -13.33 -11.59 1.59
C GLU A 223 -12.05 -11.89 2.39
N ILE A 224 -10.87 -11.70 1.78
CA ILE A 224 -9.57 -11.89 2.46
C ILE A 224 -9.39 -10.90 3.62
N VAL A 225 -9.75 -9.63 3.43
CA VAL A 225 -9.67 -8.59 4.47
C VAL A 225 -10.63 -8.88 5.62
N ALA A 226 -11.86 -9.29 5.31
CA ALA A 226 -12.88 -9.62 6.29
C ALA A 226 -12.47 -10.81 7.17
N GLU A 227 -12.01 -11.91 6.56
CA GLU A 227 -11.67 -13.15 7.27
C GLU A 227 -10.30 -13.07 7.97
N SER A 228 -9.28 -12.48 7.34
CA SER A 228 -7.94 -12.38 7.95
C SER A 228 -7.81 -11.27 9.01
N GLY A 229 -8.73 -10.29 9.01
CA GLY A 229 -8.63 -9.08 9.83
C GLY A 229 -7.48 -8.14 9.45
N ILE A 230 -6.80 -8.38 8.33
CA ILE A 230 -5.70 -7.54 7.84
C ILE A 230 -6.28 -6.43 6.97
N GLY A 231 -6.04 -5.16 7.36
CA GLY A 231 -6.54 -4.01 6.61
C GLY A 231 -6.14 -4.02 5.12
N HIS A 232 -7.10 -3.66 4.26
CA HIS A 232 -7.04 -3.70 2.80
C HIS A 232 -5.70 -3.25 2.14
N PRO A 233 -5.06 -2.12 2.50
CA PRO A 233 -3.77 -1.74 1.87
C PRO A 233 -2.59 -2.64 2.28
N THR A 234 -2.70 -3.38 3.39
CA THR A 234 -1.70 -4.39 3.78
C THR A 234 -1.99 -5.71 3.08
N ALA A 235 -3.25 -6.14 3.03
CA ALA A 235 -3.66 -7.37 2.33
C ALA A 235 -3.28 -7.33 0.84
N SER A 236 -3.62 -6.24 0.14
CA SER A 236 -3.26 -6.03 -1.28
C SER A 236 -1.74 -6.11 -1.54
N ARG A 237 -0.93 -5.49 -0.68
CA ARG A 237 0.53 -5.52 -0.79
C ARG A 237 1.09 -6.93 -0.56
N LEU A 238 0.61 -7.63 0.46
CA LEU A 238 1.06 -8.98 0.78
C LEU A 238 0.62 -9.97 -0.30
N LEU A 239 -0.59 -9.85 -0.85
CA LEU A 239 -1.02 -10.66 -2.00
C LEU A 239 -0.15 -10.42 -3.23
N THR A 240 0.26 -9.18 -3.51
CA THR A 240 1.21 -8.86 -4.59
C THR A 240 2.59 -9.49 -4.33
N ALA A 241 3.05 -9.53 -3.08
CA ALA A 241 4.29 -10.22 -2.71
C ALA A 241 4.18 -11.75 -2.81
N MET A 242 3.02 -12.30 -2.44
CA MET A 242 2.70 -13.72 -2.60
C MET A 242 2.60 -14.10 -4.09
N GLU A 243 2.08 -13.22 -4.95
CA GLU A 243 2.03 -13.36 -6.41
C GLU A 243 3.43 -13.47 -7.00
N GLN A 244 4.34 -12.56 -6.61
CA GLN A 244 5.74 -12.58 -7.02
C GLN A 244 6.52 -13.82 -6.56
N ALA A 245 6.07 -14.46 -5.46
CA ALA A 245 6.65 -15.69 -4.94
C ALA A 245 5.94 -16.97 -5.42
N ASP A 246 4.89 -16.88 -6.24
CA ASP A 246 3.97 -18.00 -6.58
C ASP A 246 3.36 -18.70 -5.34
N ALA A 247 3.13 -17.94 -4.28
CA ALA A 247 2.44 -18.35 -3.05
C ALA A 247 0.94 -18.05 -3.07
N ALA A 248 0.50 -17.16 -3.97
CA ALA A 248 -0.88 -16.87 -4.35
C ALA A 248 -0.93 -16.59 -5.87
N ARG A 249 -2.07 -16.82 -6.52
CA ARG A 249 -2.29 -16.49 -7.94
C ARG A 249 -3.64 -15.82 -8.13
N ARG A 250 -3.74 -14.88 -9.07
CA ARG A 250 -5.02 -14.29 -9.48
C ARG A 250 -5.73 -15.20 -10.48
N LEU A 251 -7.04 -15.37 -10.30
CA LEU A 251 -7.93 -15.94 -11.32
C LEU A 251 -8.43 -14.82 -12.26
N PRO A 252 -8.62 -15.13 -13.55
CA PRO A 252 -9.25 -14.19 -14.48
C PRO A 252 -10.73 -13.99 -14.11
N GLY A 253 -11.17 -12.74 -14.04
CA GLY A 253 -12.57 -12.39 -13.74
C GLY A 253 -12.71 -11.04 -13.04
N THR A 254 -13.96 -10.56 -12.97
CA THR A 254 -14.33 -9.33 -12.25
C THR A 254 -15.47 -9.66 -11.28
N PRO A 255 -15.31 -9.47 -9.96
CA PRO A 255 -14.09 -9.02 -9.27
C PRO A 255 -12.96 -10.04 -9.34
N GLY A 256 -11.71 -9.56 -9.29
CA GLY A 256 -10.53 -10.42 -9.32
C GLY A 256 -10.43 -11.28 -8.06
N ARG A 257 -10.39 -12.60 -8.23
CA ARG A 257 -10.25 -13.60 -7.16
C ARG A 257 -8.81 -14.09 -7.04
N TRP A 258 -8.46 -14.55 -5.85
CA TRP A 258 -7.14 -15.07 -5.49
C TRP A 258 -7.25 -16.52 -5.02
N ILE A 259 -6.36 -17.38 -5.52
CA ILE A 259 -6.19 -18.77 -5.06
C ILE A 259 -4.82 -18.96 -4.42
N ALA A 260 -4.67 -20.00 -3.59
CA ALA A 260 -3.38 -20.38 -3.06
C ALA A 260 -2.42 -20.86 -4.17
N GLY A 261 -1.18 -20.37 -4.15
CA GLY A 261 -0.09 -20.85 -5.02
C GLY A 261 0.70 -21.98 -4.36
N PRO A 262 1.57 -22.70 -5.10
CA PRO A 262 2.39 -23.79 -4.56
C PRO A 262 3.42 -23.35 -3.50
N THR A 263 3.99 -22.16 -3.59
CA THR A 263 5.07 -21.71 -2.68
C THR A 263 4.60 -21.49 -1.25
N LYS A 264 5.38 -21.90 -0.25
CA LYS A 264 4.97 -21.81 1.16
C LYS A 264 4.96 -20.37 1.65
N ALA A 265 4.09 -20.06 2.61
CA ALA A 265 4.01 -18.75 3.24
C ALA A 265 5.31 -18.34 3.99
N SER A 266 6.17 -19.29 4.35
CA SER A 266 7.50 -19.05 4.93
C SER A 266 8.50 -18.46 3.94
N ASP A 267 8.28 -18.66 2.65
CA ASP A 267 9.25 -18.39 1.58
C ASP A 267 8.93 -17.06 0.87
N VAL A 268 7.85 -16.39 1.28
CA VAL A 268 7.41 -15.08 0.80
C VAL A 268 8.13 -13.99 1.59
N ASP A 269 8.85 -13.11 0.90
CA ASP A 269 9.29 -11.84 1.48
C ASP A 269 8.07 -10.90 1.62
N PRO A 270 7.67 -10.47 2.83
CA PRO A 270 6.56 -9.54 3.01
C PRO A 270 6.86 -8.11 2.51
N ASN A 271 8.13 -7.80 2.20
CA ASN A 271 8.58 -6.52 1.66
C ASN A 271 9.51 -6.78 0.45
N PRO A 272 8.99 -7.36 -0.64
CA PRO A 272 9.81 -7.68 -1.81
C PRO A 272 10.41 -6.40 -2.40
N GLU A 273 11.60 -6.50 -3.00
CA GLU A 273 12.20 -5.35 -3.67
C GLU A 273 11.22 -4.80 -4.73
N PRO A 274 10.91 -3.48 -4.72
CA PRO A 274 9.95 -2.92 -5.66
C PRO A 274 10.35 -3.23 -7.11
N PRO A 275 9.43 -3.78 -7.93
CA PRO A 275 9.76 -4.20 -9.29
C PRO A 275 10.38 -3.04 -10.08
N ARG A 276 11.54 -3.30 -10.67
CA ARG A 276 12.30 -2.31 -11.44
C ARG A 276 12.09 -2.55 -12.92
N CYS A 277 11.97 -1.46 -13.68
CA CYS A 277 12.01 -1.54 -15.14
C CYS A 277 13.37 -2.14 -15.55
N PRO A 278 13.40 -3.21 -16.37
CA PRO A 278 14.66 -3.89 -16.73
C PRO A 278 15.59 -3.02 -17.59
N VAL A 279 15.09 -1.90 -18.14
CA VAL A 279 15.86 -1.00 -19.00
C VAL A 279 16.47 0.17 -18.24
N CYS A 280 15.66 0.90 -17.45
CA CYS A 280 16.11 2.10 -16.75
C CYS A 280 16.40 1.88 -15.25
N PHE A 281 16.13 0.68 -14.72
CA PHE A 281 16.29 0.28 -13.31
C PHE A 281 15.52 1.14 -12.29
N GLN A 282 14.65 2.04 -12.76
CA GLN A 282 13.73 2.81 -11.92
C GLN A 282 12.65 1.89 -11.36
N VAL A 283 12.24 2.18 -10.13
CA VAL A 283 11.11 1.49 -9.47
C VAL A 283 9.83 1.83 -10.22
N VAL A 284 9.11 0.80 -10.68
CA VAL A 284 7.81 0.95 -11.32
C VAL A 284 6.76 1.17 -10.23
N LYS A 285 6.42 2.44 -10.00
CA LYS A 285 5.27 2.82 -9.17
C LYS A 285 3.97 2.48 -9.92
N GLY A 286 2.91 2.15 -9.18
CA GLY A 286 1.60 1.81 -9.76
C GLY A 286 1.44 0.36 -10.25
N LEU A 287 2.41 -0.54 -10.02
CA LEU A 287 2.30 -1.94 -10.50
C LEU A 287 1.14 -2.72 -9.84
N ALA A 288 0.66 -2.30 -8.67
CA ALA A 288 -0.54 -2.83 -8.04
C ALA A 288 -1.85 -2.28 -8.66
N GLU A 289 -1.78 -1.13 -9.35
CA GLU A 289 -2.92 -0.45 -9.99
C GLU A 289 -3.09 -0.91 -11.45
N SER A 290 -2.00 -1.28 -12.14
CA SER A 290 -2.04 -1.83 -13.50
C SER A 290 -0.90 -2.84 -13.77
N PRO A 291 -0.99 -4.08 -13.25
CA PRO A 291 -0.04 -5.13 -13.59
C PRO A 291 -0.10 -5.53 -15.08
N GLU A 292 -1.30 -5.47 -15.69
CA GLU A 292 -1.50 -5.80 -17.10
C GLU A 292 -0.75 -4.85 -18.05
N ALA A 293 -0.76 -3.53 -17.81
CA ALA A 293 -0.02 -2.60 -18.66
C ALA A 293 1.49 -2.90 -18.63
N VAL A 294 2.04 -3.32 -17.48
CA VAL A 294 3.45 -3.74 -17.39
C VAL A 294 3.69 -5.06 -18.14
N ALA A 295 2.77 -6.02 -18.03
CA ALA A 295 2.82 -7.27 -18.78
C ALA A 295 2.69 -7.06 -20.31
N GLN A 296 1.95 -6.05 -20.76
CA GLN A 296 1.83 -5.66 -22.18
C GLN A 296 3.06 -4.90 -22.70
N ILE A 297 3.68 -4.06 -21.86
CA ILE A 297 4.87 -3.26 -22.24
C ILE A 297 6.16 -4.11 -22.22
N MET A 298 6.27 -5.09 -21.31
CA MET A 298 7.47 -5.95 -21.17
C MET A 298 7.90 -6.62 -22.49
N PRO A 299 7.02 -7.26 -23.30
CA PRO A 299 7.39 -7.86 -24.59
C PRO A 299 7.82 -6.85 -25.67
N LEU A 300 7.39 -5.59 -25.58
CA LEU A 300 7.73 -4.53 -26.54
C LEU A 300 9.15 -3.97 -26.32
N ILE A 301 9.74 -4.26 -25.15
CA ILE A 301 11.09 -3.89 -24.78
C ILE A 301 12.07 -4.92 -25.34
N ARG A 302 12.96 -4.50 -26.24
CA ARG A 302 14.03 -5.35 -26.76
C ARG A 302 15.26 -5.37 -25.85
N PRO A 303 16.05 -6.46 -25.85
CA PRO A 303 17.29 -6.56 -25.06
C PRO A 303 18.36 -5.50 -25.38
N ASP A 304 18.25 -4.84 -26.54
CA ASP A 304 19.13 -3.74 -26.95
C ASP A 304 18.81 -2.40 -26.26
N GLY A 305 17.73 -2.31 -25.48
CA GLY A 305 17.27 -1.10 -24.81
C GLY A 305 16.37 -0.20 -25.67
N THR A 306 15.76 -0.74 -26.72
CA THR A 306 14.75 -0.04 -27.53
C THR A 306 13.33 -0.53 -27.21
N LEU A 307 12.39 0.41 -27.17
CA LEU A 307 10.96 0.11 -27.17
C LEU A 307 10.46 0.24 -28.62
N HIS A 308 9.85 -0.80 -29.16
CA HIS A 308 9.20 -0.75 -30.47
C HIS A 308 7.69 -0.59 -30.30
N VAL A 309 7.17 0.60 -30.63
CA VAL A 309 5.73 0.87 -30.67
C VAL A 309 5.30 0.86 -32.13
N VAL A 310 4.38 -0.04 -32.50
CA VAL A 310 3.77 -0.05 -33.83
C VAL A 310 2.48 0.74 -33.75
N ALA A 311 2.38 1.84 -34.51
CA ALA A 311 1.17 2.64 -34.63
C ALA A 311 0.13 1.93 -35.51
N GLU A 312 -1.12 2.39 -35.46
CA GLU A 312 -2.25 1.81 -36.21
C GLU A 312 -2.07 1.86 -37.74
N ASP A 313 -1.25 2.79 -38.25
CA ASP A 313 -0.86 2.87 -39.66
C ASP A 313 0.24 1.86 -40.07
N GLY A 314 0.69 1.01 -39.13
CA GLY A 314 1.75 0.03 -39.30
C GLY A 314 3.16 0.61 -39.17
N THR A 315 3.34 1.89 -38.86
CA THR A 315 4.66 2.48 -38.67
C THR A 315 5.27 2.07 -37.33
N ALA A 316 6.52 1.60 -37.36
CA ALA A 316 7.24 1.19 -36.16
C ALA A 316 8.10 2.34 -35.62
N HIS A 317 7.65 2.96 -34.53
CA HIS A 317 8.42 3.93 -33.76
C HIS A 317 9.40 3.21 -32.84
N VAL A 318 10.70 3.44 -33.07
CA VAL A 318 11.78 2.92 -32.23
C VAL A 318 12.20 3.99 -31.23
N VAL A 319 11.81 3.82 -29.96
CA VAL A 319 12.20 4.72 -28.87
C VAL A 319 13.43 4.14 -28.17
N THR A 320 14.57 4.77 -28.37
CA THR A 320 15.82 4.42 -27.65
C THR A 320 15.70 4.88 -26.19
N LEU A 321 15.62 3.93 -25.27
CA LEU A 321 15.50 4.24 -23.85
C LEU A 321 16.88 4.66 -23.28
N PRO A 322 16.94 5.64 -22.37
CA PRO A 322 18.20 6.17 -21.86
C PRO A 322 18.94 5.14 -21.01
N LYS A 323 20.03 4.58 -21.55
CA LYS A 323 20.92 3.59 -20.90
C LYS A 323 21.73 4.12 -19.70
N ARG A 324 21.36 5.26 -19.11
CA ARG A 324 22.00 5.73 -17.87
C ARG A 324 21.56 4.82 -16.72
N MET A 325 22.42 3.88 -16.36
CA MET A 325 22.42 3.34 -15.00
C MET A 325 22.45 4.52 -14.02
N PRO A 326 21.43 4.72 -13.17
CA PRO A 326 21.51 5.74 -12.15
C PRO A 326 22.65 5.37 -11.21
N THR A 327 23.56 6.32 -10.97
CA THR A 327 24.68 6.13 -10.03
C THR A 327 24.12 5.68 -8.69
N ARG A 328 24.49 4.48 -8.25
CA ARG A 328 23.86 3.79 -7.11
C ARG A 328 24.11 4.54 -5.81
N THR A 329 23.23 5.48 -5.45
CA THR A 329 23.23 6.16 -4.15
C THR A 329 22.87 5.14 -3.07
N THR A 330 23.90 4.51 -2.51
CA THR A 330 23.84 3.76 -1.26
C THR A 330 23.33 4.68 -0.16
N GLY A 331 22.10 4.46 0.32
CA GLY A 331 21.53 5.24 1.42
C GLY A 331 20.02 5.18 1.59
N PHE A 332 19.24 4.91 0.53
CA PHE A 332 17.77 4.90 0.62
C PHE A 332 17.18 3.51 0.82
N ALA A 333 17.53 2.88 1.94
CA ALA A 333 16.62 1.92 2.56
C ALA A 333 15.56 2.73 3.32
N THR A 334 14.36 2.87 2.74
CA THR A 334 13.20 3.37 3.50
C THR A 334 12.83 2.34 4.55
N ALA A 335 13.45 2.46 5.73
CA ALA A 335 13.10 1.66 6.90
C ALA A 335 11.59 1.83 7.14
N GLY A 336 10.88 0.71 7.18
CA GLY A 336 9.42 0.71 7.28
C GLY A 336 8.94 1.43 8.53
N THR A 337 7.74 2.00 8.46
CA THR A 337 7.08 2.70 9.55
C THR A 337 6.75 1.74 10.70
N VAL A 338 7.76 1.45 11.53
CA VAL A 338 7.58 0.81 12.83
C VAL A 338 6.74 1.75 13.68
N ARG A 339 5.57 1.27 14.12
CA ARG A 339 4.79 1.95 15.16
C ARG A 339 5.59 1.86 16.47
N ARG A 340 6.44 2.85 16.74
CA ARG A 340 7.07 3.04 18.04
C ARG A 340 6.10 3.77 18.96
N THR A 341 5.61 3.07 19.97
CA THR A 341 5.07 3.67 21.20
C THR A 341 6.14 3.83 22.28
N ASP A 342 7.36 3.34 22.04
CA ASP A 342 8.51 3.59 22.91
C ASP A 342 9.19 4.91 22.57
N VAL A 343 9.42 5.71 23.62
CA VAL A 343 10.06 7.02 23.59
C VAL A 343 11.56 6.86 23.31
N THR A 344 11.92 6.64 22.05
CA THR A 344 13.32 6.61 21.64
C THR A 344 13.89 8.01 21.58
N VAL A 345 14.50 8.42 22.69
CA VAL A 345 15.33 9.62 22.81
C VAL A 345 16.42 9.60 21.73
N ASN A 346 16.69 10.74 21.11
CA ASN A 346 17.75 10.87 20.12
C ASN A 346 19.15 10.75 20.78
N ALA A 347 20.20 10.56 19.99
CA ALA A 347 21.57 10.48 20.49
C ALA A 347 22.09 11.75 21.21
N ASP A 348 21.37 12.88 21.08
CA ASP A 348 21.63 14.14 21.78
C ASP A 348 20.79 14.33 23.06
N GLY A 349 20.07 13.30 23.52
CA GLY A 349 19.17 13.38 24.66
C GLY A 349 17.83 14.07 24.37
N SER A 350 17.59 14.56 23.14
CA SER A 350 16.35 15.27 22.80
C SER A 350 15.20 14.32 22.48
N GLN A 351 13.99 14.68 22.91
CA GLN A 351 12.75 14.02 22.48
C GLN A 351 12.57 14.16 20.96
N PRO A 352 12.28 13.10 20.19
CA PRO A 352 12.04 13.20 18.75
C PRO A 352 10.94 14.23 18.43
N PHE A 353 11.09 14.93 17.31
CA PHE A 353 10.06 15.87 16.86
C PHE A 353 8.72 15.15 16.69
N GLY A 354 7.64 15.79 17.15
CA GLY A 354 6.29 15.31 16.93
C GLY A 354 5.94 15.25 15.44
N LYS A 355 4.86 14.53 15.13
CA LYS A 355 4.41 14.29 13.75
C LYS A 355 3.99 15.59 13.08
N GLY A 356 4.92 16.21 12.35
CA GLY A 356 4.69 17.44 11.58
C GLY A 356 5.46 18.64 12.11
N ASP A 357 5.97 18.62 13.35
CA ASP A 357 6.63 19.76 13.99
C ASP A 357 7.82 20.28 13.17
N LEU A 358 8.69 19.38 12.71
CA LEU A 358 9.84 19.75 11.89
C LEU A 358 9.42 20.28 10.51
N GLU A 359 8.28 19.83 9.98
CA GLU A 359 7.74 20.33 8.70
C GLU A 359 7.18 21.75 8.87
N ARG A 360 6.47 22.00 9.98
CA ARG A 360 6.01 23.32 10.40
C ARG A 360 7.18 24.29 10.62
N LEU A 361 8.20 23.90 11.38
CA LEU A 361 9.41 24.71 11.62
C LEU A 361 10.19 25.00 10.32
N THR A 362 10.26 24.03 9.40
CA THR A 362 10.83 24.22 8.05
C THR A 362 10.07 25.30 7.28
N PHE A 363 8.74 25.25 7.31
CA PHE A 363 7.89 26.24 6.65
C PHE A 363 7.95 27.62 7.31
N GLU A 364 7.89 27.71 8.64
CA GLU A 364 7.97 28.96 9.39
C GLU A 364 9.34 29.65 9.20
N THR A 365 10.44 28.89 9.15
CA THR A 365 11.78 29.43 8.88
C THR A 365 11.89 30.07 7.49
N LEU A 366 11.31 29.41 6.47
CA LEU A 366 11.26 29.95 5.11
C LEU A 366 10.32 31.15 5.01
N LYS A 367 9.14 31.09 5.66
CA LYS A 367 8.17 32.20 5.73
C LYS A 367 8.73 33.44 6.44
N ALA A 368 9.61 33.26 7.42
CA ALA A 368 10.34 34.35 8.09
C ALA A 368 11.48 34.95 7.24
N ASN A 369 11.84 34.31 6.12
CA ASN A 369 12.85 34.79 5.16
C ASN A 369 12.25 34.89 3.74
N PRO A 370 11.17 35.67 3.52
CA PRO A 370 10.50 35.76 2.22
C PRO A 370 11.47 36.32 1.16
N GLY A 371 11.42 35.77 -0.05
CA GLY A 371 12.32 36.15 -1.14
C GLY A 371 13.77 35.69 -0.97
N ARG A 372 14.17 35.11 0.17
CA ARG A 372 15.53 34.59 0.36
C ARG A 372 15.64 33.15 -0.12
N THR A 373 16.59 32.88 -1.01
CA THR A 373 17.00 31.53 -1.37
C THR A 373 17.82 30.91 -0.24
N MET A 374 17.42 29.75 0.26
CA MET A 374 18.08 29.01 1.35
C MET A 374 18.28 27.55 0.97
N THR A 375 19.42 26.97 1.35
CA THR A 375 19.66 25.52 1.23
C THR A 375 19.08 24.76 2.43
N PRO A 376 18.84 23.44 2.32
CA PRO A 376 18.46 22.61 3.46
C PRO A 376 19.42 22.70 4.65
N GLN A 377 20.72 22.99 4.41
CA GLN A 377 21.70 23.18 5.47
C GLN A 377 21.51 24.52 6.19
N ASP A 378 21.23 25.60 5.46
CA ASP A 378 20.95 26.93 6.04
C ASP A 378 19.67 26.88 6.91
N ILE A 379 18.63 26.22 6.40
CA ILE A 379 17.35 26.06 7.10
C ILE A 379 17.54 25.20 8.37
N ALA A 380 18.23 24.06 8.27
CA ALA A 380 18.54 23.23 9.43
C ALA A 380 19.35 23.99 10.51
N THR A 381 20.30 24.83 10.07
CA THR A 381 21.11 25.67 10.98
C THR A 381 20.23 26.73 11.66
N ALA A 382 19.32 27.37 10.93
CA ALA A 382 18.39 28.35 11.49
C ALA A 382 17.41 27.73 12.51
N ILE A 383 16.84 26.55 12.21
CA ILE A 383 15.97 25.83 13.16
C ILE A 383 16.78 25.39 14.39
N SER A 384 18.00 24.87 14.21
CA SER A 384 18.87 24.46 15.33
C SER A 384 19.16 25.65 16.26
N ALA A 385 19.37 26.85 15.71
CA ALA A 385 19.56 28.07 16.50
C ALA A 385 18.28 28.51 17.25
N GLN A 386 17.09 28.39 16.63
CA GLN A 386 15.81 28.67 17.28
C GLN A 386 15.53 27.70 18.45
N LEU A 387 15.95 26.44 18.33
CA LEU A 387 15.77 25.39 19.33
C LEU A 387 16.91 25.30 20.35
N GLY A 388 17.63 26.41 20.60
CA GLY A 388 18.66 26.48 21.65
C GLY A 388 19.91 25.64 21.37
N GLY A 389 20.21 25.33 20.11
CA GLY A 389 21.36 24.51 19.70
C GLY A 389 21.05 23.03 19.45
N ARG A 390 19.78 22.61 19.59
CA ARG A 390 19.35 21.24 19.27
C ARG A 390 19.67 20.90 17.80
N ALA A 391 20.31 19.76 17.57
CA ALA A 391 20.77 19.38 16.23
C ALA A 391 19.61 18.99 15.30
N VAL A 392 19.48 19.68 14.16
CA VAL A 392 18.52 19.33 13.11
C VAL A 392 19.23 18.77 11.87
N SER A 393 18.81 17.58 11.41
CA SER A 393 19.37 16.97 10.21
C SER A 393 18.93 17.71 8.94
N SER A 394 19.89 18.20 8.16
CA SER A 394 19.63 18.81 6.85
C SER A 394 19.03 17.83 5.82
N GLY A 395 19.23 16.52 6.01
CA GLY A 395 18.53 15.49 5.24
C GLY A 395 17.03 15.42 5.54
N ALA A 396 16.63 15.57 6.80
CA ALA A 396 15.23 15.62 7.21
C ALA A 396 14.56 16.91 6.71
N VAL A 397 15.24 18.05 6.83
CA VAL A 397 14.79 19.34 6.29
C VAL A 397 14.62 19.27 4.77
N ARG A 398 15.58 18.67 4.04
CA ARG A 398 15.49 18.47 2.58
C ARG A 398 14.22 17.70 2.19
N ASN A 399 13.88 16.64 2.92
CA ASN A 399 12.67 15.85 2.65
C ASN A 399 11.39 16.69 2.87
N ASN A 400 11.36 17.52 3.92
CA ASN A 400 10.23 18.43 4.17
C ASN A 400 10.15 19.55 3.13
N CYS A 401 11.26 20.13 2.68
CA CYS A 401 11.26 21.07 1.54
C CYS A 401 10.72 20.42 0.26
N GLY A 402 11.05 19.16 0.00
CA GLY A 402 10.47 18.40 -1.12
C GLY A 402 8.93 18.30 -1.04
N LYS A 403 8.38 17.97 0.13
CA LYS A 403 6.92 17.95 0.36
C LYS A 403 6.29 19.33 0.16
N LEU A 404 6.83 20.35 0.84
CA LEU A 404 6.31 21.73 0.79
C LEU A 404 6.37 22.30 -0.64
N GLY A 405 7.41 21.96 -1.41
CA GLY A 405 7.55 22.33 -2.81
C GLY A 405 6.53 21.62 -3.70
N SER A 406 6.33 20.31 -3.53
CA SER A 406 5.28 19.57 -4.25
C SER A 406 3.86 20.02 -3.90
N ALA A 407 3.65 20.57 -2.70
CA ALA A 407 2.40 21.19 -2.27
C ALA A 407 2.25 22.66 -2.72
N GLY A 408 3.18 23.19 -3.53
CA GLY A 408 3.15 24.58 -4.02
C GLY A 408 3.37 25.66 -2.95
N ARG A 409 3.74 25.29 -1.73
CA ARG A 409 3.89 26.22 -0.59
C ARG A 409 5.22 26.97 -0.56
N ILE A 410 6.24 26.43 -1.25
CA ILE A 410 7.56 27.04 -1.43
C ILE A 410 8.04 26.78 -2.86
N LEU A 411 8.93 27.63 -3.37
CA LEU A 411 9.51 27.47 -4.71
C LEU A 411 10.88 26.80 -4.60
N MET A 412 11.16 25.83 -5.47
CA MET A 412 12.51 25.30 -5.67
C MET A 412 13.24 26.19 -6.69
N VAL A 413 14.36 26.79 -6.28
CA VAL A 413 15.09 27.79 -7.09
C VAL A 413 16.26 27.15 -7.84
N SER A 414 16.93 26.16 -7.25
CA SER A 414 17.96 25.37 -7.91
C SER A 414 17.91 23.91 -7.47
N GLU A 415 18.23 23.01 -8.39
CA GLU A 415 18.42 21.57 -8.16
C GLU A 415 19.90 21.22 -7.89
N SER A 416 20.84 22.17 -8.03
CA SER A 416 22.27 21.94 -7.75
C SER A 416 23.00 23.26 -7.42
N PRO A 417 23.34 23.53 -6.14
CA PRO A 417 22.85 22.83 -4.94
C PRO A 417 21.33 23.01 -4.75
N TRP A 418 20.69 22.06 -4.06
CA TRP A 418 19.25 22.16 -3.72
C TRP A 418 18.98 23.43 -2.92
N SER A 419 18.12 24.30 -3.44
CA SER A 419 17.74 25.54 -2.76
C SER A 419 16.26 25.89 -2.95
N PHE A 420 15.68 26.48 -1.91
CA PHE A 420 14.26 26.78 -1.81
C PHE A 420 14.05 28.23 -1.36
N GLN A 421 12.89 28.79 -1.69
CA GLN A 421 12.52 30.17 -1.40
C GLN A 421 11.02 30.21 -1.05
N PHE A 422 10.66 30.97 0.00
CA PHE A 422 9.27 31.35 0.21
C PHE A 422 8.95 32.55 -0.68
N PRO A 423 7.84 32.55 -1.45
CA PRO A 423 7.49 33.69 -2.30
C PRO A 423 7.41 34.98 -1.48
N THR A 424 8.00 36.06 -1.99
CA THR A 424 7.70 37.39 -1.45
C THR A 424 6.22 37.68 -1.72
N PRO A 425 5.40 38.03 -0.72
CA PRO A 425 4.06 38.54 -1.01
C PRO A 425 4.22 39.76 -1.91
N ALA A 426 3.48 39.79 -3.03
CA ALA A 426 3.47 40.97 -3.88
C ALA A 426 2.99 42.15 -3.02
N GLU A 427 3.76 43.24 -2.99
CA GLU A 427 3.27 44.48 -2.40
C GLU A 427 2.04 44.90 -3.21
N ASP A 428 0.91 45.01 -2.51
CA ASP A 428 -0.36 45.44 -3.08
C ASP A 428 -0.23 46.90 -3.50
N ASN A 429 0.23 47.09 -4.74
CA ASN A 429 0.55 48.38 -5.32
C ASN A 429 -0.75 49.11 -5.65
N GLY A 430 -1.39 49.65 -4.61
CA GLY A 430 -2.58 50.47 -4.66
C GLY A 430 -2.33 51.75 -5.44
N SER A 431 -2.43 51.68 -6.76
CA SER A 431 -2.46 52.83 -7.67
C SER A 431 -3.40 52.55 -8.83
N ALA A 432 -4.67 52.34 -8.49
CA ALA A 432 -5.78 52.59 -9.41
C ALA A 432 -6.02 54.10 -9.54
N GLU A 433 -5.05 54.85 -10.08
CA GLU A 433 -5.31 56.21 -10.56
C GLU A 433 -5.91 56.15 -11.97
N GLN A 434 -7.23 56.26 -11.99
CA GLN A 434 -8.04 56.50 -13.17
C GLN A 434 -7.64 57.83 -13.82
N ALA A 435 -7.09 57.78 -15.03
CA ALA A 435 -6.82 58.95 -15.86
C ALA A 435 -7.58 58.84 -17.19
N ASP A 436 -8.84 59.27 -17.16
CA ASP A 436 -9.62 59.52 -18.38
C ASP A 436 -9.20 60.85 -19.04
N ASP A 437 -9.08 60.80 -20.38
CA ASP A 437 -9.28 61.85 -21.38
C ASP A 437 -8.66 63.27 -21.20
N ALA A 438 -7.70 63.61 -22.07
CA ALA A 438 -7.64 64.92 -22.74
C ALA A 438 -6.74 64.94 -24.01
N SER A 439 -7.31 64.55 -25.15
CA SER A 439 -7.28 65.24 -26.47
C SER A 439 -6.07 66.09 -26.97
N ASP A 440 -5.57 65.69 -28.16
CA ASP A 440 -5.35 66.48 -29.41
C ASP A 440 -3.99 67.17 -29.77
N LYS A 441 -3.48 66.79 -30.97
CA LYS A 441 -2.55 67.49 -31.93
C LYS A 441 -1.09 67.82 -31.52
N ALA A 442 -0.12 67.89 -32.45
CA ALA A 442 -0.12 67.77 -33.93
C ALA A 442 1.28 67.44 -34.51
N ASP A 443 1.31 67.02 -35.79
CA ASP A 443 2.45 67.00 -36.75
C ASP A 443 3.70 66.14 -36.39
N ASP A 444 4.58 65.69 -37.28
CA ASP A 444 4.87 66.02 -38.70
C ASP A 444 5.36 64.76 -39.49
N ALA A 445 5.48 64.87 -40.81
CA ALA A 445 5.69 63.76 -41.75
C ALA A 445 7.11 63.15 -41.76
N THR A 446 7.19 61.81 -41.93
CA THR A 446 8.45 61.12 -42.30
C THR A 446 8.46 60.77 -43.79
N SER A 447 9.31 61.46 -44.55
CA SER A 447 9.59 61.13 -45.96
C SER A 447 10.50 59.89 -46.06
N GLN A 448 10.23 59.02 -47.04
CA GLN A 448 11.19 57.99 -47.45
C GLN A 448 12.31 58.61 -48.29
N SER A 449 13.56 58.42 -47.85
CA SER A 449 14.75 58.67 -48.66
C SER A 449 15.75 57.52 -48.43
N GLY A 450 16.15 56.87 -49.52
CA GLY A 450 16.95 55.64 -49.49
C GLY A 450 17.44 55.25 -50.88
N GLU A 451 18.33 56.06 -51.45
CA GLU A 451 19.01 55.79 -52.71
C GLU A 451 20.53 56.03 -52.55
N VAL A 452 21.31 55.49 -53.48
CA VAL A 452 22.71 55.82 -53.84
C VAL A 452 23.81 54.87 -53.32
N THR A 453 23.93 53.75 -54.04
CA THR A 453 25.13 53.15 -54.66
C THR A 453 26.45 52.95 -53.88
N GLY A 454 27.00 51.73 -54.02
CA GLY A 454 28.43 51.45 -54.02
C GLY A 454 28.79 50.49 -55.17
N GLN A 455 29.63 50.95 -56.11
CA GLN A 455 30.03 50.24 -57.35
C GLN A 455 31.50 49.73 -57.26
N THR A 456 31.89 48.82 -58.17
CA THR A 456 33.25 48.30 -58.50
C THR A 456 33.73 47.06 -57.70
N ASP A 457 34.35 46.00 -58.27
CA ASP A 457 34.47 45.57 -59.69
C ASP A 457 34.95 44.09 -59.88
N ALA A 458 35.13 43.67 -61.14
CA ALA A 458 36.10 42.69 -61.67
C ALA A 458 35.96 41.15 -61.46
N SER A 459 35.90 40.44 -62.62
CA SER A 459 36.53 39.14 -62.96
C SER A 459 36.17 37.87 -62.14
N GLY A 460 35.93 36.68 -62.72
CA GLY A 460 35.94 36.19 -64.10
C GLY A 460 36.23 34.68 -64.18
N VAL A 461 35.96 34.08 -65.36
CA VAL A 461 36.70 32.97 -66.01
C VAL A 461 36.28 31.49 -65.73
N GLN A 462 35.74 30.85 -66.80
CA GLN A 462 35.87 29.43 -67.24
C GLN A 462 35.35 28.28 -66.34
N SER A 463 34.87 27.13 -66.87
CA SER A 463 34.67 26.65 -68.26
C SER A 463 33.29 26.04 -68.44
#